data_AF-A0A497KTS4-F1
#
_entry.id   AF-A0A497KTS4-F1
#
_cell.length_a   1.000
_cell.length_b   1.000
_cell.length_c   1.000
_cell.angle_alpha   90.00
_cell.angle_beta   90.00
_cell.angle_gamma   90.00
#
_symmetry.space_group_name_H-M   'P 1'
#
loop_
_entity.id
_entity.type
_entity.pdbx_description
1 polymer ?
#
loop_
_entity_poly.entity_id
_entity_poly.type
_entity_poly.pdbx_seq_one_letter_code
_entity_poly.pdbx_strand_id
1 'polypeptide(L)'
;MNYSNIKPSTTSFEVKVKIAASEILGEHIIPCLVSGFKISNPKIDFSLQIYNSSDTVRMVKEGVVDIAAVQLPKKLKHYIEKFEHLMIAEDRLVVISAVEYGIPTGRSITVKELTKHPLVLSEEKTDLNHFVRHLFSIHRIDHRQLKVKLRLFGTSAIITSVS
;
A
#
# COMPACT_ATOMS: atom_id res chain seq x y z
N MET A 1 46.04 -25.56 -35.76
CA MET A 1 45.04 -24.58 -35.28
C MET A 1 44.05 -25.32 -34.41
N ASN A 2 44.09 -25.10 -33.09
CA ASN A 2 43.30 -25.84 -32.11
C ASN A 2 41.91 -25.20 -31.98
N TYR A 3 40.87 -25.97 -32.32
CA TYR A 3 39.48 -25.66 -31.96
C TYR A 3 39.22 -26.18 -30.54
N SER A 4 39.64 -25.41 -29.54
CA SER A 4 39.24 -25.63 -28.16
C SER A 4 38.94 -24.29 -27.51
N ASN A 5 37.68 -24.14 -27.07
CA ASN A 5 37.10 -23.09 -26.22
C ASN A 5 36.00 -22.22 -26.87
N ILE A 6 34.92 -22.85 -27.33
CA ILE A 6 33.61 -22.20 -27.28
C ILE A 6 32.94 -22.71 -26.00
N LYS A 7 33.09 -21.96 -24.90
CA LYS A 7 32.18 -22.12 -23.75
C LYS A 7 30.77 -21.86 -24.27
N PRO A 8 29.76 -22.70 -23.96
CA PRO A 8 28.39 -22.34 -24.25
C PRO A 8 28.10 -21.03 -23.49
N SER A 9 27.80 -19.97 -24.23
CA SER A 9 27.24 -18.74 -23.65
C SER A 9 25.85 -19.09 -23.13
N THR A 10 25.77 -19.55 -21.88
CA THR A 10 24.52 -19.59 -21.14
C THR A 10 24.14 -18.15 -20.79
N THR A 11 23.72 -17.39 -21.79
CA THR A 11 22.99 -16.16 -21.57
C THR A 11 21.62 -16.59 -21.08
N SER A 12 21.48 -16.84 -19.78
CA SER A 12 20.18 -16.99 -19.16
C SER A 12 19.47 -15.66 -19.34
N PHE A 13 18.41 -15.64 -20.16
CA PHE A 13 17.49 -14.51 -20.19
C PHE A 13 16.82 -14.47 -18.81
N GLU A 14 17.37 -13.67 -17.89
CA GLU A 14 16.70 -13.32 -16.64
C GLU A 14 15.53 -12.42 -17.00
N VAL A 15 14.33 -13.00 -17.03
CA VAL A 15 13.10 -12.23 -17.18
C VAL A 15 12.92 -11.45 -15.89
N LYS A 16 13.03 -10.12 -15.97
CA LYS A 16 12.83 -9.22 -14.83
C LYS A 16 11.47 -8.56 -14.93
N VAL A 17 10.61 -8.85 -13.96
CA VAL A 17 9.29 -8.23 -13.82
C VAL A 17 9.40 -7.00 -12.90
N LYS A 18 9.02 -5.84 -13.41
CA LYS A 18 9.01 -4.58 -12.68
C LYS A 18 7.64 -4.34 -12.07
N ILE A 19 7.61 -4.11 -10.77
CA ILE A 19 6.39 -3.86 -9.99
C ILE A 19 6.50 -2.49 -9.33
N ALA A 20 5.48 -1.66 -9.47
CA ALA A 20 5.25 -0.53 -8.58
C ALA A 20 4.09 -0.87 -7.63
N ALA A 21 4.20 -0.48 -6.36
CA ALA A 21 3.15 -0.71 -5.37
C ALA A 21 2.88 0.52 -4.50
N SER A 22 1.63 0.67 -4.05
CA SER A 22 1.28 1.61 -2.98
C SER A 22 1.88 1.17 -1.64
N GLU A 23 2.17 2.12 -0.73
CA GLU A 23 2.85 1.91 0.57
C GLU A 23 2.49 0.60 1.28
N ILE A 24 1.22 0.40 1.65
CA ILE A 24 0.76 -0.80 2.38
C ILE A 24 1.01 -2.09 1.58
N LEU A 25 0.78 -2.07 0.27
CA LEU A 25 0.97 -3.24 -0.58
C LEU A 25 2.45 -3.55 -0.79
N GLY A 26 3.27 -2.52 -0.98
CA GLY A 26 4.71 -2.62 -1.16
C GLY A 26 5.44 -3.09 0.09
N GLU A 27 4.97 -2.68 1.28
CA GLU A 27 5.60 -3.06 2.55
C GLU A 27 5.15 -4.43 3.07
N HIS A 28 3.91 -4.84 2.80
CA HIS A 28 3.31 -5.98 3.51
C HIS A 28 2.79 -7.12 2.62
N ILE A 29 2.37 -6.84 1.38
CA ILE A 29 1.64 -7.83 0.56
C ILE A 29 2.50 -8.35 -0.59
N ILE A 30 3.02 -7.45 -1.43
CA ILE A 30 3.76 -7.81 -2.63
C ILE A 30 5.06 -8.57 -2.32
N PRO A 31 5.87 -8.22 -1.31
CA PRO A 31 7.06 -8.99 -0.96
C PRO A 31 6.74 -10.47 -0.66
N CYS A 32 5.65 -10.73 0.06
CA CYS A 32 5.21 -12.09 0.39
C CYS A 32 4.80 -12.87 -0.86
N LEU A 33 4.03 -12.24 -1.75
CA LEU A 33 3.59 -12.86 -3.02
C LEU A 33 4.78 -13.15 -3.94
N VAL A 34 5.71 -12.20 -4.09
CA VAL A 34 6.94 -12.38 -4.90
C VAL A 34 7.81 -13.48 -4.33
N SER A 35 8.00 -13.51 -3.01
CA SER A 35 8.78 -14.56 -2.34
C SER A 35 8.19 -15.95 -2.60
N GLY A 36 6.88 -16.11 -2.43
CA GLY A 36 6.20 -17.37 -2.72
C GLY A 36 6.29 -17.79 -4.19
N PHE A 37 6.12 -16.84 -5.11
CA PHE A 37 6.19 -17.12 -6.55
C PHE A 37 7.60 -17.53 -7.00
N LYS A 38 8.66 -16.92 -6.43
CA LYS A 38 10.05 -17.26 -6.74
C LYS A 38 10.41 -18.71 -6.37
N ILE A 39 9.75 -19.32 -5.39
CA ILE A 39 10.01 -20.73 -5.00
C ILE A 39 9.77 -21.67 -6.19
N SER A 40 8.68 -21.48 -6.94
CA SER A 40 8.36 -22.29 -8.11
C SER A 40 8.99 -21.77 -9.41
N ASN A 41 9.51 -20.54 -9.41
CA ASN A 41 10.01 -19.85 -10.61
C ASN A 41 11.36 -19.15 -10.36
N PRO A 42 12.45 -19.88 -10.03
CA PRO A 42 13.72 -19.28 -9.59
C PRO A 42 14.47 -18.50 -10.68
N LYS A 43 14.07 -18.64 -11.95
CA LYS A 43 14.69 -17.93 -13.10
C LYS A 43 14.07 -16.55 -13.37
N ILE A 44 12.98 -16.20 -12.69
CA ILE A 44 12.29 -14.92 -12.85
C ILE A 44 12.76 -13.99 -11.73
N ASP A 45 13.31 -12.84 -12.12
CA ASP A 45 13.67 -11.79 -11.18
C ASP A 45 12.59 -10.72 -11.09
N PHE A 46 12.59 -9.96 -10.00
CA PHE A 46 11.60 -8.94 -9.71
C PHE A 46 12.27 -7.69 -9.18
N SER A 47 11.79 -6.52 -9.59
CA SER A 47 12.07 -5.26 -8.89
C SER A 47 10.77 -4.65 -8.38
N LEU A 48 10.76 -4.26 -7.10
CA LEU A 48 9.64 -3.58 -6.46
C LEU A 48 10.04 -2.14 -6.14
N GLN A 49 9.20 -1.18 -6.54
CA GLN A 49 9.32 0.22 -6.15
C GLN A 49 8.03 0.66 -5.45
N ILE A 50 8.17 1.42 -4.37
CA ILE A 50 7.05 1.86 -3.54
C ILE A 50 6.79 3.34 -3.79
N TYR A 51 5.54 3.68 -4.12
CA TYR A 51 5.07 5.04 -4.41
C TYR A 51 3.65 5.25 -3.86
N ASN A 52 3.07 6.45 -4.01
CA ASN A 52 1.64 6.62 -3.80
C ASN A 52 0.85 6.01 -4.97
N SER A 53 -0.43 5.72 -4.74
CA SER A 53 -1.30 5.02 -5.69
C SER A 53 -1.42 5.75 -7.04
N SER A 54 -1.44 7.08 -7.04
CA SER A 54 -1.55 7.86 -8.27
C SER A 54 -0.31 7.75 -9.16
N ASP A 55 0.87 7.76 -8.55
CA ASP A 55 2.15 7.56 -9.22
C ASP A 55 2.28 6.11 -9.71
N THR A 56 1.89 5.14 -8.89
CA THR A 56 1.87 3.71 -9.26
C THR A 56 1.01 3.45 -10.50
N VAL A 57 -0.21 4.00 -10.57
CA VAL A 57 -1.08 3.87 -11.77
C VAL A 57 -0.46 4.56 -12.97
N ARG A 58 0.18 5.73 -12.79
CA ARG A 58 0.87 6.43 -13.88
C ARG A 58 2.03 5.60 -14.43
N MET A 59 2.84 4.98 -13.58
CA MET A 59 4.00 4.20 -14.00
C MET A 59 3.63 3.00 -14.88
N VAL A 60 2.55 2.26 -14.55
CA VAL A 60 2.10 1.16 -15.41
C VAL A 60 1.49 1.68 -16.72
N LYS A 61 0.77 2.82 -16.67
CA LYS A 61 0.22 3.48 -17.86
C LYS A 61 1.29 3.90 -18.85
N GLU A 62 2.43 4.38 -18.34
CA GLU A 62 3.57 4.85 -19.13
C GLU A 62 4.55 3.73 -19.51
N GLY A 63 4.29 2.48 -19.11
CA GLY A 63 5.16 1.34 -19.40
C GLY A 63 6.49 1.35 -18.63
N VAL A 64 6.59 2.14 -17.55
CA VAL A 64 7.77 2.17 -16.66
C VAL A 64 7.88 0.87 -15.87
N VAL A 65 6.74 0.29 -15.49
CA VAL A 65 6.62 -1.00 -14.80
C VAL A 65 5.63 -1.90 -15.51
N ASP A 66 5.77 -3.21 -15.28
CA ASP A 66 4.90 -4.23 -15.87
C ASP A 66 3.61 -4.42 -15.04
N ILE A 67 3.72 -4.27 -13.71
CA ILE A 67 2.59 -4.50 -12.78
C ILE A 67 2.48 -3.31 -11.81
N ALA A 68 1.26 -2.85 -11.60
CA ALA A 68 0.89 -1.89 -10.57
C ALA A 68 0.02 -2.57 -9.50
N ALA A 69 0.45 -2.49 -8.24
CA ALA A 69 -0.33 -2.92 -7.09
C ALA A 69 -0.83 -1.70 -6.32
N VAL A 70 -2.14 -1.44 -6.34
CA VAL A 70 -2.73 -0.25 -5.71
C VAL A 70 -3.91 -0.60 -4.81
N GLN A 71 -4.07 0.17 -3.75
CA GLN A 71 -5.26 0.15 -2.92
C GLN A 71 -6.20 1.27 -3.34
N LEU A 72 -7.42 0.92 -3.75
CA LEU A 72 -8.41 1.90 -4.21
C LEU A 72 -9.73 1.72 -3.47
N PRO A 73 -10.36 2.82 -2.99
CA PRO A 73 -11.75 2.79 -2.56
C PRO A 73 -12.65 2.30 -3.70
N LYS A 74 -13.71 1.53 -3.42
CA LYS A 74 -14.63 0.98 -4.43
C LYS A 74 -15.12 2.02 -5.45
N LYS A 75 -15.41 3.24 -5.00
CA LYS A 75 -15.83 4.38 -5.83
C LYS A 75 -14.78 4.86 -6.84
N LEU A 76 -13.51 4.55 -6.64
CA LEU A 76 -12.39 4.91 -7.51
C LEU A 76 -11.98 3.75 -8.43
N LYS A 77 -12.76 2.67 -8.52
CA LYS A 77 -12.47 1.54 -9.42
C LYS A 77 -12.35 1.96 -10.89
N HIS A 78 -13.05 3.02 -11.30
CA HIS A 78 -12.96 3.59 -12.65
C HIS A 78 -11.56 4.05 -13.05
N TYR A 79 -10.67 4.34 -12.10
CA TYR A 79 -9.27 4.70 -12.40
C TYR A 79 -8.48 3.55 -13.04
N ILE A 80 -8.91 2.31 -12.82
CA ILE A 80 -8.22 1.12 -13.31
C ILE A 80 -9.03 0.33 -14.35
N GLU A 81 -10.21 0.80 -14.75
CA GLU A 81 -11.09 0.09 -15.70
C GLU A 81 -10.45 -0.15 -17.07
N LYS A 82 -9.49 0.70 -17.47
CA LYS A 82 -8.75 0.56 -18.73
C LYS A 82 -7.61 -0.46 -18.67
N PHE A 83 -7.35 -1.04 -17.50
CA PHE A 83 -6.29 -2.01 -17.28
C PHE A 83 -6.91 -3.38 -17.00
N GLU A 84 -6.22 -4.42 -17.43
CA GLU A 84 -6.44 -5.75 -16.87
C GLU A 84 -6.08 -5.71 -15.39
N HIS A 85 -7.01 -6.11 -14.52
CA HIS A 85 -6.84 -6.01 -13.08
C HIS A 85 -7.39 -7.23 -12.36
N LEU A 86 -6.69 -7.62 -11.30
CA LEU A 86 -7.04 -8.70 -10.40
C LEU A 86 -7.19 -8.16 -8.98
N MET A 87 -8.33 -8.44 -8.34
CA MET A 87 -8.52 -8.13 -6.92
C MET A 87 -7.84 -9.21 -6.08
N ILE A 88 -6.85 -8.84 -5.30
CA ILE A 88 -6.09 -9.78 -4.44
C ILE A 88 -6.57 -9.80 -2.99
N ALA A 89 -7.20 -8.71 -2.53
CA ALA A 89 -7.72 -8.58 -1.17
C ALA A 89 -8.77 -7.47 -1.08
N GLU A 90 -9.65 -7.57 -0.08
CA GLU A 90 -10.43 -6.45 0.46
C GLU A 90 -9.99 -6.23 1.91
N ASP A 91 -9.85 -4.97 2.32
CA ASP A 91 -9.47 -4.62 3.69
C ASP A 91 -10.44 -3.60 4.30
N ARG A 92 -10.22 -3.28 5.58
CA ARG A 92 -10.99 -2.28 6.31
C ARG A 92 -10.07 -1.42 7.15
N LEU A 93 -10.37 -0.12 7.20
CA LEU A 93 -9.71 0.78 8.14
C LEU A 93 -10.14 0.42 9.57
N VAL A 94 -9.16 0.31 10.47
CA VAL A 94 -9.38 0.05 11.89
C VAL A 94 -8.84 1.19 12.72
N VAL A 95 -9.44 1.37 13.90
CA VAL A 95 -8.93 2.29 14.92
C VAL A 95 -8.20 1.48 15.96
N ILE A 96 -7.03 1.96 16.34
CA ILE A 96 -6.25 1.47 17.47
C ILE A 96 -6.30 2.52 18.57
N SER A 97 -6.34 2.08 19.83
CA SER A 97 -6.41 2.98 20.99
C SER A 97 -5.66 2.37 22.16
N ALA A 98 -5.00 3.22 22.95
CA ALA A 98 -4.43 2.80 24.23
C ALA A 98 -5.54 2.35 25.19
N VAL A 99 -5.23 1.37 26.04
CA VAL A 99 -6.19 0.73 26.95
C VAL A 99 -6.86 1.76 27.89
N GLU A 100 -6.11 2.80 28.27
CA GLU A 100 -6.57 3.90 29.14
C GLU A 100 -7.76 4.69 28.58
N TYR A 101 -7.98 4.69 27.26
CA TYR A 101 -9.12 5.38 26.66
C TYR A 101 -10.43 4.55 26.72
N GLY A 102 -10.37 3.32 27.25
CA GLY A 102 -11.56 2.52 27.56
C GLY A 102 -12.41 2.14 26.34
N ILE A 103 -11.85 2.18 25.13
CA ILE A 103 -12.54 1.77 23.90
C ILE A 103 -12.42 0.23 23.81
N PRO A 104 -13.53 -0.52 23.95
CA PRO A 104 -13.46 -1.98 23.96
C PRO A 104 -13.00 -2.53 22.60
N THR A 105 -12.13 -3.53 22.63
CA THR A 105 -11.73 -4.28 21.43
C THR A 105 -12.96 -4.86 20.72
N GLY A 106 -13.01 -4.72 19.40
CA GLY A 106 -14.12 -5.23 18.57
C GLY A 106 -15.35 -4.32 18.52
N ARG A 107 -15.41 -3.25 19.32
CA ARG A 107 -16.48 -2.25 19.20
C ARG A 107 -16.31 -1.43 17.91
N SER A 108 -17.41 -1.23 17.19
CA SER A 108 -17.47 -0.22 16.12
C SER A 108 -17.50 1.19 16.70
N ILE A 109 -16.67 2.08 16.16
CA ILE A 109 -16.60 3.49 16.56
C ILE A 109 -17.02 4.39 15.40
N THR A 110 -17.85 5.39 15.69
CA THR A 110 -18.27 6.35 14.67
C THR A 110 -17.21 7.41 14.45
N VAL A 111 -17.16 7.97 13.24
CA VAL A 111 -16.25 9.07 12.90
C VAL A 111 -16.49 10.30 13.81
N LYS A 112 -17.72 10.52 14.26
CA LYS A 112 -18.09 11.58 15.22
C LYS A 112 -17.62 11.28 16.65
N GLU A 113 -17.55 10.02 17.06
CA GLU A 113 -16.95 9.66 18.36
C GLU A 113 -15.45 9.94 18.35
N LEU A 114 -14.75 9.65 17.24
CA LEU A 114 -13.31 9.89 17.13
C LEU A 114 -12.92 11.36 17.33
N THR A 115 -13.77 12.32 16.97
CA THR A 115 -13.48 13.76 17.17
C THR A 115 -13.37 14.16 18.64
N LYS A 116 -13.83 13.31 19.57
CA LYS A 116 -13.75 13.57 21.01
C LYS A 116 -12.37 13.24 21.59
N HIS A 117 -11.60 12.40 20.92
CA HIS A 117 -10.31 11.87 21.37
C HIS A 117 -9.13 12.61 20.72
N PRO A 118 -7.95 12.63 21.37
CA PRO A 118 -6.70 12.98 20.68
C PRO A 118 -6.40 11.93 19.60
N LEU A 119 -5.99 12.38 18.42
CA LEU A 119 -5.72 11.50 17.28
C LEU A 119 -4.24 11.53 16.90
N VAL A 120 -3.69 10.35 16.62
CA VAL A 120 -2.49 10.19 15.80
C VAL A 120 -2.95 9.83 14.39
N LEU A 121 -2.50 10.58 13.39
CA LEU A 121 -2.86 10.36 11.99
C LEU A 121 -1.61 10.08 11.15
N SER A 122 -1.80 9.51 9.96
CA SER A 122 -0.72 9.43 8.98
C SER A 122 -0.32 10.84 8.48
N GLU A 123 0.86 10.97 7.90
CA GLU A 123 1.30 12.21 7.24
C GLU A 123 0.34 12.66 6.13
N GLU A 124 0.28 13.96 5.85
CA GLU A 124 -0.79 14.54 5.03
C GLU A 124 -0.80 14.13 3.56
N LYS A 125 0.36 13.70 3.05
CA LYS A 125 0.57 13.33 1.65
C LYS A 125 0.39 11.83 1.38
N THR A 126 0.10 11.03 2.41
CA THR A 126 -0.07 9.58 2.26
C THR A 126 -1.48 9.24 1.78
N ASP A 127 -1.60 8.14 1.05
CA ASP A 127 -2.89 7.63 0.59
C ASP A 127 -3.84 7.35 1.76
N LEU A 128 -3.30 6.82 2.87
CA LEU A 128 -4.06 6.57 4.09
C LEU A 128 -4.66 7.87 4.66
N ASN A 129 -3.90 8.96 4.70
CA ASN A 129 -4.42 10.24 5.17
C ASN A 129 -5.47 10.81 4.22
N HIS A 130 -5.25 10.74 2.90
CA HIS A 130 -6.24 11.14 1.92
C HIS A 130 -7.56 10.37 2.09
N PHE A 131 -7.48 9.06 2.34
CA PHE A 131 -8.65 8.23 2.62
C PHE A 131 -9.35 8.64 3.92
N VAL A 132 -8.61 8.83 5.01
CA VAL A 132 -9.15 9.26 6.31
C VAL A 132 -9.81 10.64 6.21
N ARG A 133 -9.18 11.61 5.53
CA ARG A 133 -9.76 12.94 5.29
C ARG A 133 -11.04 12.85 4.48
N HIS A 134 -11.07 12.01 3.45
CA HIS A 134 -12.28 11.76 2.69
C HIS A 134 -13.40 11.19 3.58
N LEU A 135 -13.07 10.23 4.45
CA LEU A 135 -14.01 9.65 5.41
C LEU A 135 -14.61 10.73 6.35
N PHE A 136 -13.79 11.59 6.95
CA PHE A 136 -14.31 12.71 7.75
C PHE A 136 -15.20 13.66 6.93
N SER A 137 -14.79 13.98 5.70
CA SER A 137 -15.53 14.89 4.82
C SER A 137 -16.92 14.36 4.45
N ILE A 138 -17.08 13.08 4.13
CA ILE A 138 -18.40 12.52 3.79
C ILE A 138 -19.35 12.49 5.00
N HIS A 139 -18.80 12.49 6.21
CA HIS A 139 -19.55 12.63 7.46
C HIS A 139 -19.72 14.10 7.90
N ARG A 140 -19.39 15.07 7.03
CA ARG A 140 -19.49 16.52 7.29
C ARG A 140 -18.70 16.97 8.52
N ILE A 141 -17.60 16.28 8.84
CA ILE A 141 -16.68 16.65 9.90
C ILE A 141 -15.52 17.42 9.28
N ASP A 142 -15.30 18.63 9.75
CA ASP A 142 -14.17 19.43 9.32
C ASP A 142 -12.88 18.90 9.96
N HIS A 143 -11.85 18.67 9.17
CA HIS A 143 -10.51 18.28 9.64
C HIS A 143 -9.95 19.21 10.73
N ARG A 144 -10.35 20.49 10.75
CA ARG A 144 -9.97 21.46 11.80
C ARG A 144 -10.55 21.15 13.17
N GLN A 145 -11.61 20.35 13.24
CA GLN A 145 -12.23 19.91 14.49
C GLN A 145 -11.47 18.73 15.13
N LEU A 146 -10.54 18.12 14.39
CA LEU A 146 -9.78 16.97 14.88
C LEU A 146 -8.68 17.41 15.83
N LYS A 147 -8.63 16.80 17.01
CA LYS A 147 -7.56 17.01 17.99
C LYS A 147 -6.31 16.19 17.62
N VAL A 148 -5.67 16.54 16.50
CA VAL A 148 -4.47 15.83 16.03
C VAL A 148 -3.29 16.19 16.94
N LYS A 149 -2.73 15.20 17.62
CA LYS A 149 -1.56 15.36 18.52
C LYS A 149 -0.25 15.04 17.82
N LEU A 150 -0.30 14.14 16.84
CA LEU A 150 0.88 13.69 16.12
C LEU A 150 0.50 13.26 14.70
N ARG A 151 1.43 13.47 13.77
CA ARG A 151 1.39 12.87 12.44
C ARG A 151 2.66 12.06 12.22
N LEU A 152 2.52 10.82 11.78
CA LEU A 152 3.65 9.91 11.57
C LEU A 152 3.59 9.26 10.20
N PHE A 153 4.76 9.04 9.61
CA PHE A 153 4.91 8.26 8.39
C PHE A 153 4.97 6.77 8.72
N GLY A 154 4.27 5.94 7.93
CA GLY A 154 4.20 4.49 8.13
C GLY A 154 3.21 4.04 9.21
N THR A 155 2.56 2.91 8.96
CA THR A 155 1.58 2.31 9.88
C THR A 155 2.23 1.84 11.18
N SER A 156 3.44 1.28 11.12
CA SER A 156 4.20 0.84 12.29
C SER A 156 4.45 1.97 13.29
N ALA A 157 4.85 3.15 12.82
CA ALA A 157 5.10 4.31 13.68
C ALA A 157 3.81 4.77 14.38
N ILE A 158 2.70 4.83 13.64
CA ILE A 158 1.39 5.15 14.21
C ILE A 158 1.02 4.11 15.29
N ILE A 159 1.16 2.82 15.01
CA ILE A 159 0.87 1.74 15.96
C ILE A 159 1.69 1.88 17.24
N THR A 160 3.01 2.07 17.12
CA THR A 160 3.90 2.22 18.28
C THR A 160 3.57 3.46 19.11
N SER A 161 3.12 4.55 18.50
CA SER A 161 2.78 5.78 19.22
C SER A 161 1.49 5.69 20.05
N VAL A 162 0.69 4.65 19.82
CA VAL A 162 -0.55 4.36 20.56
C VAL A 162 -0.24 3.19 21.50
N SER A 163 0.52 3.49 22.56
CA SER A 163 0.84 2.55 23.66
C SER A 163 0.01 2.89 24.89
#